data_AF-A0A9R1CCT7-F1
#
_entry.id   AF-A0A9R1CCT7-F1
#
_cell.length_a   1.000
_cell.length_b   1.000
_cell.length_c   1.000
_cell.angle_alpha   90.00
_cell.angle_beta   90.00
_cell.angle_gamma   90.00
#
_symmetry.space_group_name_H-M   'P 1'
#
loop_
_entity.id
_entity.type
_entity.pdbx_description
1 polymer ?
#
loop_
_entity_poly.entity_id
_entity_poly.type
_entity_poly.pdbx_seq_one_letter_code
_entity_poly.pdbx_strand_id
1 'polypeptide(L)'
;MKKIKTTYLAVVMLMLLPALALTACSDDDDTVHVNFDQSTVAGSWKVEKMDSVVLTTDKNGKMERTTIQTVNYDSRYASFNNDKSYSIYETAGGATTTILERGTYTVVTGSFRIDLSSGRKLHWLKTEGSTMTLEEYNANDGSRRARYTLSKI
;
A
#
# COMPACT_ATOMS: atom_id res chain seq x y z
N MET A 1 2.53 -13.53 66.87
CA MET A 1 2.99 -13.54 65.45
C MET A 1 1.95 -12.84 64.59
N LYS A 2 2.28 -11.65 64.08
CA LYS A 2 1.42 -10.83 63.22
C LYS A 2 1.42 -11.42 61.80
N LYS A 3 0.27 -11.81 61.27
CA LYS A 3 0.06 -11.99 59.82
C LYS A 3 -0.82 -10.84 59.34
N ILE A 4 -0.18 -9.80 58.81
CA ILE A 4 -0.86 -8.73 58.08
C ILE A 4 -0.36 -8.82 56.64
N LYS A 5 -1.29 -8.59 55.70
CA LYS A 5 -1.10 -8.22 54.29
C LYS A 5 -1.00 -9.36 53.28
N THR A 6 -2.12 -10.02 53.01
CA THR A 6 -2.35 -10.72 51.72
C THR A 6 -3.39 -10.01 50.85
N THR A 7 -3.90 -8.85 51.29
CA THR A 7 -5.01 -8.14 50.62
C THR A 7 -4.59 -6.91 49.81
N TYR A 8 -3.28 -6.64 49.64
CA TYR A 8 -2.78 -5.47 48.90
C TYR A 8 -2.37 -5.76 47.46
N LEU A 9 -2.19 -7.02 47.07
CA LEU A 9 -1.75 -7.38 45.71
C LEU A 9 -2.93 -7.45 44.71
N ALA A 10 -4.14 -7.71 45.20
CA ALA A 10 -5.34 -7.80 44.36
C ALA A 10 -5.96 -6.42 44.00
N VAL A 11 -5.70 -5.39 44.81
CA VAL A 11 -6.30 -4.05 44.62
C VAL A 11 -5.47 -3.20 43.63
N VAL A 12 -4.16 -3.43 43.54
CA VAL A 12 -3.28 -2.69 42.60
C VAL A 12 -3.46 -3.15 41.14
N MET A 13 -3.86 -4.41 40.91
CA MET A 13 -4.14 -4.91 39.56
C MET A 13 -5.47 -4.43 38.96
N LEU A 14 -6.40 -3.92 39.78
CA LEU A 14 -7.72 -3.49 39.34
C LEU A 14 -7.81 -1.98 38.99
N MET A 15 -6.76 -1.19 39.24
CA MET A 15 -6.71 0.24 38.88
C MET A 15 -5.97 0.53 37.56
N LEU A 16 -5.40 -0.47 36.89
CA LEU A 16 -4.61 -0.30 35.66
C LEU A 16 -5.42 -0.41 34.35
N LEU A 17 -6.74 -0.50 34.42
CA LEU A 17 -7.63 -0.62 33.25
C LEU A 17 -8.69 0.49 33.16
N PRO A 18 -8.30 1.78 33.14
CA PRO A 18 -9.11 2.76 32.40
C PRO A 18 -8.35 3.62 31.38
N ALA A 19 -7.07 3.34 31.08
CA ALA A 19 -6.26 4.21 30.19
C ALA A 19 -5.97 3.66 28.78
N LEU A 20 -6.72 2.66 28.30
CA LEU A 20 -6.58 2.15 26.92
C LEU A 20 -7.80 2.41 26.03
N ALA A 21 -8.83 3.08 26.56
CA ALA A 21 -9.88 3.64 25.74
C ALA A 21 -9.62 5.16 25.64
N LEU A 22 -9.40 5.66 24.42
CA LEU A 22 -9.33 7.09 24.03
C LEU A 22 -7.94 7.73 23.88
N THR A 23 -6.98 7.07 23.22
CA THR A 23 -6.03 7.79 22.33
C THR A 23 -5.64 6.91 21.14
N ALA A 24 -6.60 6.54 20.30
CA ALA A 24 -6.33 5.98 18.96
C ALA A 24 -7.57 6.16 18.08
N CYS A 25 -8.01 7.40 17.93
CA CYS A 25 -8.82 7.81 16.79
C CYS A 25 -8.70 9.34 16.65
N SER A 26 -7.46 9.80 16.48
CA SER A 26 -7.21 11.12 15.95
C SER A 26 -6.05 11.01 14.96
N ASP A 27 -6.27 10.19 13.94
CA ASP A 27 -5.92 10.69 12.63
C ASP A 27 -7.23 10.57 11.87
N ASP A 28 -7.80 11.72 11.57
CA ASP A 28 -8.55 11.89 10.33
C ASP A 28 -7.63 11.32 9.25
N ASP A 29 -7.80 10.02 8.98
CA ASP A 29 -7.29 9.40 7.79
C ASP A 29 -8.17 10.00 6.69
N ASP A 30 -7.83 11.22 6.29
CA ASP A 30 -8.13 11.84 5.00
C ASP A 30 -7.47 11.01 3.88
N THR A 31 -7.56 9.68 3.97
CA THR A 31 -7.52 8.80 2.81
C THR A 31 -8.77 9.15 2.05
N VAL A 32 -8.62 10.14 1.17
CA VAL A 32 -9.55 10.48 0.10
C VAL A 32 -10.23 9.19 -0.34
N HIS A 33 -11.50 9.02 0.02
CA HIS A 33 -12.30 7.90 -0.41
C HIS A 33 -12.54 8.09 -1.91
N VAL A 34 -11.54 7.73 -2.71
CA VAL A 34 -11.70 7.63 -4.15
C VAL A 34 -12.64 6.46 -4.36
N ASN A 35 -13.83 6.74 -4.91
CA ASN A 35 -14.74 5.70 -5.36
C ASN A 35 -14.08 4.96 -6.51
N PHE A 36 -13.42 3.85 -6.19
CA PHE A 36 -12.81 3.00 -7.20
C PHE A 36 -13.90 2.14 -7.84
N ASP A 37 -14.19 2.42 -9.10
CA ASP A 37 -14.90 1.51 -9.98
C ASP A 37 -13.90 0.77 -10.90
N GLN A 38 -14.29 -0.40 -11.38
CA GLN A 38 -13.46 -1.19 -12.28
C GLN A 38 -13.15 -0.44 -13.58
N SER A 39 -14.07 0.40 -14.05
CA SER A 39 -13.92 1.22 -15.27
C SER A 39 -12.80 2.25 -15.18
N THR A 40 -12.52 2.79 -14.00
CA THR A 40 -11.43 3.73 -13.77
C THR A 40 -10.08 3.05 -13.98
N VAL A 41 -9.97 1.81 -13.51
CA VAL A 41 -8.74 1.02 -13.53
C VAL A 41 -8.48 0.35 -14.87
N ALA A 42 -9.53 -0.22 -15.47
CA ALA A 42 -9.40 -1.00 -16.69
C ALA A 42 -8.79 -0.16 -17.83
N GLY A 43 -7.91 -0.80 -18.61
CA GLY A 43 -7.21 -0.19 -19.74
C GLY A 43 -5.70 -0.41 -19.69
N SER A 44 -5.01 0.27 -20.60
CA SER A 44 -3.56 0.23 -20.76
C SER A 44 -2.92 1.43 -20.08
N TRP A 45 -1.78 1.17 -19.43
CA TRP A 45 -1.06 2.15 -18.63
C TRP A 45 0.43 2.06 -18.93
N LYS A 46 1.09 3.19 -19.14
CA LYS A 46 2.55 3.27 -19.15
C LYS A 46 3.02 3.41 -17.72
N VAL A 47 3.97 2.58 -17.29
CA VAL A 47 4.66 2.75 -16.01
C VAL A 47 5.75 3.77 -16.25
N GLU A 48 5.62 4.97 -15.69
CA GLU A 48 6.58 6.06 -15.92
C GLU A 48 7.79 5.92 -15.01
N LYS A 49 7.55 5.60 -13.73
CA LYS A 49 8.62 5.50 -12.74
C LYS A 49 8.26 4.62 -11.55
N MET A 50 9.29 4.20 -10.83
CA MET A 50 9.25 3.58 -9.51
C MET A 50 10.16 4.33 -8.55
N ASP A 51 9.60 4.79 -7.44
CA ASP A 51 10.32 5.35 -6.30
C ASP A 51 10.43 4.27 -5.21
N SER A 52 11.64 3.79 -4.93
CA SER A 52 11.92 2.95 -3.75
C SER A 52 11.83 3.80 -2.50
N VAL A 53 11.02 3.39 -1.54
CA VAL A 53 10.74 4.16 -0.32
C VAL A 53 11.10 3.37 0.93
N VAL A 54 11.56 4.09 1.94
CA VAL A 54 11.59 3.60 3.32
C VAL A 54 10.77 4.54 4.17
N LEU A 55 10.04 3.94 5.12
CA LEU A 55 9.36 4.68 6.16
C LEU A 55 10.25 4.69 7.40
N THR A 56 10.60 5.88 7.86
CA THR A 56 11.28 6.08 9.13
C THR A 56 10.34 6.78 10.08
N THR A 57 10.40 6.44 11.36
CA THR A 57 9.72 7.22 12.39
C THR A 57 10.69 8.29 12.88
N ASP A 58 10.25 9.54 12.88
CA ASP A 58 11.04 10.63 13.44
C ASP A 58 11.13 10.53 14.97
N LYS A 59 11.93 11.40 15.59
CA LYS A 59 12.08 11.49 17.04
C LYS A 59 10.78 11.81 17.81
N ASN A 60 9.73 12.25 17.10
CA ASN A 60 8.42 12.60 17.66
C ASN A 60 7.36 11.50 17.41
N GLY A 61 7.74 10.34 16.86
CA GLY A 61 6.78 9.28 16.55
C GLY A 61 6.05 9.47 15.22
N LYS A 62 6.38 10.50 14.43
CA LYS A 62 5.75 10.77 13.14
C LYS A 62 6.39 9.89 12.06
N MET A 63 5.56 9.25 11.25
CA MET A 63 6.02 8.49 10.10
C MET A 63 6.44 9.43 8.97
N GLU A 64 7.71 9.37 8.59
CA GLU A 64 8.29 10.08 7.46
C GLU A 64 8.58 9.10 6.31
N ARG A 65 8.33 9.55 5.08
CA ARG A 65 8.64 8.79 3.87
C ARG A 65 9.87 9.39 3.21
N THR A 66 10.89 8.56 3.01
CA THR A 66 12.10 8.93 2.28
C THR A 66 12.22 8.10 1.01
N THR A 67 12.36 8.78 -0.14
CA THR A 67 12.71 8.13 -1.41
C THR A 67 14.20 7.86 -1.42
N ILE A 68 14.58 6.59 -1.58
CA ILE A 68 15.99 6.17 -1.62
C ILE A 68 16.48 6.11 -3.07
N GLN A 69 15.60 5.75 -3.99
CA GLN A 69 15.94 5.58 -5.39
C GLN A 69 14.73 5.88 -6.27
N THR A 70 14.97 6.51 -7.41
CA THR A 70 13.98 6.66 -8.49
C THR A 70 14.49 5.93 -9.73
N VAL A 71 13.64 5.09 -10.31
CA VAL A 71 13.86 4.40 -11.58
C VAL A 71 12.83 4.92 -12.57
N ASN A 72 13.27 5.47 -13.70
CA ASN A 72 12.38 5.86 -14.79
C ASN A 72 12.30 4.71 -15.80
N TYR A 73 11.13 4.50 -16.37
CA TYR A 73 10.92 3.48 -17.39
C TYR A 73 10.43 4.10 -18.69
N ASP A 74 11.15 3.84 -19.78
CA ASP A 74 10.78 4.35 -21.10
C ASP A 74 9.77 3.45 -21.81
N SER A 75 9.78 2.15 -21.47
CA SER A 75 9.09 1.12 -22.25
C SER A 75 8.37 0.07 -21.41
N ARG A 76 8.02 0.40 -20.16
CA ARG A 76 7.29 -0.50 -19.27
C ARG A 76 5.81 -0.14 -19.20
N TYR A 77 4.97 -1.15 -19.21
CA TYR A 77 3.52 -1.00 -19.32
C TYR A 77 2.78 -1.99 -18.42
N ALA A 78 1.54 -1.65 -18.10
CA ALA A 78 0.59 -2.51 -17.43
C ALA A 78 -0.75 -2.49 -18.16
N SER A 79 -1.41 -3.63 -18.24
CA SER A 79 -2.79 -3.74 -18.74
C SER A 79 -3.66 -4.35 -17.64
N PHE A 80 -4.82 -3.74 -17.41
CA PHE A 80 -5.84 -4.23 -16.48
C PHE A 80 -7.14 -4.48 -17.25
N ASN A 81 -7.58 -5.73 -17.29
CA ASN A 81 -8.71 -6.17 -18.09
C ASN A 81 -10.00 -6.26 -17.27
N ASN A 82 -11.15 -6.15 -17.95
CA ASN A 82 -12.45 -6.23 -17.29
C ASN A 82 -12.77 -7.61 -16.66
N ASP A 83 -12.06 -8.66 -17.04
CA ASP A 83 -12.15 -9.99 -16.43
C ASP A 83 -11.31 -10.11 -15.15
N LYS A 84 -10.74 -9.00 -14.66
CA LYS A 84 -9.86 -8.90 -13.50
C LYS A 84 -8.48 -9.53 -13.69
N SER A 85 -8.07 -9.82 -14.93
CA SER A 85 -6.69 -10.18 -15.24
C SER A 85 -5.80 -8.94 -15.42
N TYR A 86 -4.52 -9.05 -15.06
CA TYR A 86 -3.52 -8.03 -15.38
C TYR A 86 -2.28 -8.64 -16.04
N SER A 87 -1.55 -7.79 -16.76
CA SER A 87 -0.21 -8.10 -17.26
C SER A 87 0.70 -6.89 -17.16
N ILE A 88 1.94 -7.10 -16.71
CA ILE A 88 3.04 -6.13 -16.77
C ILE A 88 4.00 -6.59 -17.85
N TYR A 89 4.39 -5.69 -18.74
CA TYR A 89 5.22 -6.01 -19.89
C TYR A 89 6.17 -4.88 -20.27
N GLU A 90 7.19 -5.22 -21.03
CA GLU A 90 8.12 -4.27 -21.64
C GLU A 90 8.12 -4.38 -23.15
N THR A 91 8.20 -3.23 -23.83
CA THR A 91 8.31 -3.19 -25.30
C THR A 91 9.68 -2.66 -25.73
N ALA A 92 10.58 -3.53 -26.19
CA ALA A 92 11.87 -3.09 -26.72
C ALA A 92 11.70 -2.63 -28.17
N GLY A 93 11.97 -1.35 -28.46
CA GLY A 93 12.06 -0.83 -29.83
C GLY A 93 10.80 -0.96 -30.68
N GLY A 94 9.61 -1.01 -30.07
CA GLY A 94 8.32 -1.07 -30.76
C GLY A 94 7.93 -2.42 -31.39
N ALA A 95 8.79 -3.44 -31.34
CA ALA A 95 8.54 -4.71 -32.02
C ALA A 95 8.43 -5.93 -31.08
N THR A 96 9.18 -5.95 -29.98
CA THR A 96 9.22 -7.12 -29.09
C THR A 96 8.54 -6.80 -27.77
N THR A 97 7.50 -7.55 -27.43
CA THR A 97 6.82 -7.48 -26.12
C THR A 97 7.25 -8.64 -25.25
N THR A 98 7.85 -8.34 -24.09
CA THR A 98 8.20 -9.32 -23.08
C THR A 98 7.23 -9.18 -21.90
N ILE A 99 6.49 -10.25 -21.60
CA ILE A 99 5.64 -10.29 -20.40
C ILE A 99 6.53 -10.52 -19.18
N LEU A 100 6.57 -9.54 -18.29
CA LEU A 100 7.30 -9.62 -17.03
C LEU A 100 6.48 -10.32 -15.95
N GLU A 101 5.18 -10.01 -15.91
CA GLU A 101 4.28 -10.56 -14.90
C GLU A 101 2.84 -10.62 -15.43
N ARG A 102 2.07 -11.58 -14.91
CA ARG A 102 0.62 -11.68 -15.15
C ARG A 102 -0.06 -12.29 -13.92
N GLY A 103 -1.33 -11.96 -13.74
CA GLY A 103 -2.12 -12.51 -12.65
C GLY A 103 -3.53 -11.94 -12.63
N THR A 104 -4.13 -11.92 -11.44
CA THR A 104 -5.46 -11.34 -11.21
C THR A 104 -5.38 -10.19 -10.23
N TYR A 105 -6.26 -9.21 -10.37
CA TYR A 105 -6.42 -8.10 -9.43
C TYR A 105 -7.82 -8.11 -8.82
N THR A 106 -7.96 -7.48 -7.66
CA THR A 106 -9.26 -7.31 -7.00
C THR A 106 -9.55 -5.83 -6.84
N VAL A 107 -10.79 -5.44 -7.16
CA VAL A 107 -11.35 -4.13 -6.83
C VAL A 107 -12.44 -4.37 -5.80
N VAL A 108 -12.24 -3.81 -4.61
CA VAL A 108 -13.28 -3.65 -3.59
C VAL A 108 -13.57 -2.15 -3.52
N THR A 109 -14.80 -1.75 -3.21
CA THR A 109 -15.14 -0.33 -3.05
C THR A 109 -14.14 0.34 -2.11
N GLY A 110 -13.43 1.37 -2.60
CA GLY A 110 -12.39 2.05 -1.82
C GLY A 110 -11.00 1.42 -1.84
N SER A 111 -10.78 0.28 -2.53
CA SER A 111 -9.47 -0.37 -2.60
C SER A 111 -9.25 -1.18 -3.89
N PHE A 112 -8.15 -0.92 -4.59
CA PHE A 112 -7.63 -1.82 -5.62
C PHE A 112 -6.37 -2.53 -5.11
N ARG A 113 -6.31 -3.84 -5.32
CA ARG A 113 -5.20 -4.69 -4.89
C ARG A 113 -4.77 -5.67 -5.98
N ILE A 114 -3.46 -5.81 -6.14
CA ILE A 114 -2.82 -6.86 -6.92
C ILE A 114 -2.01 -7.72 -5.97
N ASP A 115 -2.23 -9.03 -6.04
CA ASP A 115 -1.37 -10.01 -5.40
C ASP A 115 -0.37 -10.53 -6.44
N LEU A 116 0.88 -10.09 -6.33
CA LEU A 116 1.96 -10.48 -7.23
C LEU A 116 2.39 -11.92 -6.94
N SER A 117 2.85 -12.64 -7.97
CA SER A 117 3.27 -14.04 -7.86
C SER A 117 4.43 -14.27 -6.87
N SER A 118 5.22 -13.22 -6.62
CA SER A 118 6.30 -13.20 -5.63
C SER A 118 5.81 -13.10 -4.17
N GLY A 119 4.50 -13.14 -3.92
CA GLY A 119 3.91 -12.89 -2.61
C GLY A 119 3.94 -11.42 -2.17
N ARG A 120 4.17 -10.49 -3.11
CA ARG A 120 4.14 -9.03 -2.85
C ARG A 120 2.76 -8.48 -3.15
N LYS A 121 2.39 -7.35 -2.54
CA LYS A 121 1.07 -6.74 -2.75
C LYS A 121 1.23 -5.33 -3.29
N LEU A 122 0.53 -5.01 -4.37
CA LEU A 122 0.38 -3.63 -4.83
C LEU A 122 -1.00 -3.14 -4.43
N HIS A 123 -1.05 -2.02 -3.73
CA HIS A 123 -2.30 -1.34 -3.41
C HIS A 123 -2.35 -0.02 -4.17
N TRP A 124 -3.54 0.34 -4.61
CA TRP A 124 -3.77 1.64 -5.24
C TRP A 124 -3.86 2.74 -4.20
N LEU A 125 -3.16 3.85 -4.44
CA LEU A 125 -3.19 5.00 -3.55
C LEU A 125 -4.10 6.11 -4.09
N LYS A 126 -4.01 6.44 -5.38
CA LYS A 126 -4.73 7.58 -5.96
C LYS A 126 -4.84 7.51 -7.48
N THR A 127 -5.97 7.98 -8.02
CA THR A 127 -6.09 8.47 -9.41
C THR A 127 -6.25 9.97 -9.45
N GLU A 128 -5.53 10.63 -10.34
CA GLU A 128 -5.75 12.03 -10.70
C GLU A 128 -5.83 12.11 -12.23
N GLY A 129 -7.05 12.17 -12.76
CA GLY A 129 -7.27 12.15 -14.21
C GLY A 129 -6.67 10.90 -14.86
N SER A 130 -5.68 11.10 -15.73
CA SER A 130 -4.98 10.04 -16.47
C SER A 130 -3.75 9.49 -15.74
N THR A 131 -3.53 9.83 -14.47
CA THR A 131 -2.39 9.34 -13.68
C THR A 131 -2.85 8.46 -12.53
N MET A 132 -2.13 7.34 -12.34
CA MET A 132 -2.32 6.39 -11.25
C MET A 132 -1.06 6.34 -10.39
N THR A 133 -1.24 6.22 -9.07
CA THR A 133 -0.17 5.86 -8.14
C THR A 133 -0.47 4.55 -7.45
N LEU A 134 0.44 3.58 -7.56
CA LEU A 134 0.41 2.30 -6.82
C LEU A 134 1.49 2.31 -5.74
N GLU A 135 1.19 1.79 -4.55
CA GLU A 135 2.16 1.51 -3.50
C GLU A 135 2.36 0.00 -3.34
N GLU A 136 3.62 -0.43 -3.29
CA GLU A 136 4.01 -1.80 -3.00
C GLU A 136 4.28 -2.00 -1.51
N TYR A 137 3.74 -3.10 -0.99
CA TYR A 137 3.92 -3.53 0.38
C TYR A 137 4.54 -4.93 0.42
N ASN A 138 5.45 -5.13 1.37
CA ASN A 138 5.89 -6.46 1.75
C ASN A 138 4.74 -7.17 2.47
N ALA A 139 4.36 -8.37 2.00
CA ALA A 139 3.24 -9.10 2.61
C ALA A 139 3.55 -9.61 4.02
N ASN A 140 4.83 -9.78 4.38
CA ASN A 140 5.22 -10.36 5.65
C ASN A 140 5.15 -9.36 6.80
N ASP A 141 5.58 -8.12 6.58
CA ASP A 141 5.69 -7.09 7.62
C ASP A 141 4.84 -5.84 7.32
N GLY A 142 4.18 -5.78 6.16
CA GLY A 142 3.36 -4.64 5.76
C GLY A 142 4.18 -3.37 5.46
N SER A 143 5.51 -3.45 5.40
CA SER A 143 6.36 -2.29 5.11
C SER A 143 6.18 -1.85 3.65
N ARG A 144 6.07 -0.53 3.45
CA ARG A 144 6.08 0.07 2.12
C ARG A 144 7.47 -0.09 1.49
N ARG A 145 7.52 -0.52 0.24
CA ARG A 145 8.77 -0.77 -0.50
C ARG A 145 8.97 0.17 -1.68
N ALA A 146 7.91 0.39 -2.43
CA ALA A 146 7.98 1.14 -3.67
C ALA A 146 6.69 1.90 -3.94
N ARG A 147 6.80 2.94 -4.75
CA ARG A 147 5.68 3.68 -5.32
C ARG A 147 5.85 3.74 -6.82
N TYR A 148 4.83 3.32 -7.55
CA TYR A 148 4.80 3.37 -9.01
C TYR A 148 3.90 4.52 -9.45
N THR A 149 4.34 5.27 -10.45
CA THR A 149 3.51 6.24 -11.16
C THR A 149 3.23 5.72 -12.55
N LEU A 150 1.95 5.68 -12.93
CA LEU A 150 1.49 5.21 -14.22
C LEU A 150 0.65 6.28 -14.92
N SER A 151 0.72 6.33 -16.25
CA SER A 151 -0.10 7.21 -17.09
C SER A 151 -0.99 6.38 -18.02
N LYS A 152 -2.24 6.80 -18.21
CA LYS A 152 -3.20 6.10 -19.08
C LYS A 152 -2.86 6.35 -20.56
N ILE A 153 -2.99 5.32 -21.40
CA ILE A 153 -2.72 5.35 -22.86
C ILE A 153 -4.02 5.21 -23.62
#